data_AF-A0A1Y4S051-F1
#
_entry.id   AF-A0A1Y4S051-F1
#
_cell.length_a   1.000
_cell.length_b   1.000
_cell.length_c   1.000
_cell.angle_alpha   90.00
_cell.angle_beta   90.00
_cell.angle_gamma   90.00
#
_symmetry.space_group_name_H-M   'P 1'
#
loop_
_entity.id
_entity.type
_entity.pdbx_description
1 polymer ?
#
loop_
_entity_poly.entity_id
_entity_poly.type
_entity_poly.pdbx_seq_one_letter_code
_entity_poly.pdbx_strand_id
1 'polypeptide(L)'
;MQPIPFKMKGTDYAITIKVATYSEGNLAIKLYQENFGQLIFWDTLTTNLGGLRPKDCGFVNTKTTGKRFYAWIKRNGLGEPTGQIRSENGVDNVEYLFNSKKLKKLDPDGYTYYSRRLKGELGRQYERLYLALRRLANHVPHFHYTDYSGWRKLQGSDDTLPLWIEAEDPAHCLRYIFEQRGIMLRTTIINCEAQTVQHYIHRRKEDMATNLLSFYQGELPVYPPWSEDRRRQSDTRHENPLIQTFKETAEIRQQAGKKKKSQKRRT
;
A
#
# COMPACT_ATOMS: atom_id res chain seq x y z
N MET A 1 10.31 15.59 -3.72
CA MET A 1 9.92 15.33 -2.30
C MET A 1 10.81 16.18 -1.40
N GLN A 2 10.47 16.44 -0.14
CA GLN A 2 11.34 17.24 0.73
C GLN A 2 12.39 16.34 1.40
N PRO A 3 13.70 16.48 1.08
CA PRO A 3 14.74 15.71 1.75
C PRO A 3 14.96 16.21 3.18
N ILE A 4 15.40 15.30 4.04
CA ILE A 4 15.74 15.55 5.44
C ILE A 4 17.25 15.36 5.60
N PRO A 5 17.99 16.32 6.20
CA PRO A 5 19.43 16.19 6.37
C PRO A 5 19.78 15.09 7.38
N PHE A 6 20.73 14.23 7.03
CA PHE A 6 21.28 13.18 7.89
C PHE A 6 22.81 13.32 7.97
N LYS A 7 23.36 13.51 9.17
CA LYS A 7 24.82 13.66 9.38
C LYS A 7 25.48 12.33 9.76
N MET A 8 26.50 11.90 9.00
CA MET A 8 27.28 10.69 9.31
C MET A 8 28.74 10.83 8.86
N LYS A 9 29.69 10.47 9.75
CA LYS A 9 31.14 10.49 9.50
C LYS A 9 31.70 11.82 8.96
N GLY A 10 31.06 12.95 9.29
CA GLY A 10 31.42 14.29 8.79
C GLY A 10 30.68 14.71 7.52
N THR A 11 29.98 13.79 6.85
CA THR A 11 29.21 14.07 5.63
C THR A 11 27.74 14.31 5.93
N ASP A 12 27.15 15.29 5.26
CA ASP A 12 25.72 15.59 5.28
C ASP A 12 25.03 14.95 4.06
N TYR A 13 24.07 14.07 4.31
CA TYR A 13 23.28 13.39 3.28
C TYR A 13 21.88 13.99 3.21
N ALA A 14 21.43 14.37 2.02
CA ALA A 14 20.05 14.79 1.75
C ALA A 14 19.16 13.55 1.53
N ILE A 15 18.50 13.09 2.60
CA ILE A 15 17.75 11.83 2.58
C ILE A 15 16.25 12.07 2.30
N THR A 16 15.78 11.59 1.16
CA THR A 16 14.36 11.45 0.86
C THR A 16 13.81 10.17 1.51
N ILE A 17 12.75 10.31 2.30
CA ILE A 17 12.01 9.16 2.86
C ILE A 17 11.01 8.65 1.82
N LYS A 18 10.97 7.32 1.65
CA LYS A 18 9.90 6.59 0.94
C LYS A 18 9.23 5.60 1.88
N VAL A 19 7.91 5.60 1.91
CA VAL A 19 7.11 4.65 2.69
C VAL A 19 6.78 3.45 1.81
N ALA A 20 7.10 2.27 2.30
CA ALA A 20 6.92 0.99 1.63
C ALA A 20 6.23 0.01 2.60
N THR A 21 6.21 -1.27 2.23
CA THR A 21 5.66 -2.33 3.09
C THR A 21 6.41 -3.62 2.87
N TYR A 22 6.68 -4.35 3.94
CA TYR A 22 7.16 -5.73 3.86
C TYR A 22 6.04 -6.66 3.37
N SER A 23 6.31 -7.97 3.31
CA SER A 23 5.37 -9.00 2.84
C SER A 23 4.11 -9.04 3.71
N GLU A 24 4.26 -9.03 5.03
CA GLU A 24 3.23 -9.29 6.05
C GLU A 24 2.33 -8.07 6.33
N GLY A 25 2.47 -6.99 5.55
CA GLY A 25 1.79 -5.71 5.79
C GLY A 25 2.51 -4.78 6.79
N ASN A 26 3.64 -5.20 7.36
CA ASN A 26 4.45 -4.39 8.27
C ASN A 26 5.05 -3.13 7.59
N LEU A 27 5.16 -2.03 8.35
CA LEU A 27 5.70 -0.75 7.87
C LEU A 27 7.17 -0.89 7.48
N ALA A 28 7.49 -0.58 6.22
CA ALA A 28 8.86 -0.41 5.77
C ALA A 28 9.12 1.07 5.46
N ILE A 29 10.22 1.65 5.98
CA ILE A 29 10.66 3.00 5.64
C ILE A 29 12.01 2.91 4.94
N LYS A 30 12.04 3.21 3.64
CA LYS A 30 13.25 3.22 2.83
C LYS A 30 13.80 4.63 2.70
N LEU A 31 15.12 4.74 2.70
CA LEU A 31 15.87 5.99 2.61
C LEU A 31 16.57 6.03 1.25
N TYR A 32 16.39 7.15 0.56
CA TYR A 32 16.96 7.40 -0.77
C TYR A 32 17.76 8.70 -0.74
N GLN A 33 18.87 8.73 -1.47
CA GLN A 33 19.61 9.96 -1.76
C GLN A 33 19.31 10.38 -3.20
N GLU A 34 19.02 11.66 -3.41
CA GLU A 34 18.89 12.21 -4.76
C GLU A 34 20.28 12.50 -5.36
N ASN A 35 20.51 12.04 -6.59
CA ASN A 35 21.75 12.23 -7.32
C ASN A 35 21.43 12.39 -8.81
N PHE A 36 21.77 13.54 -9.40
CA PHE A 36 21.44 13.91 -10.79
C PHE A 36 19.96 13.63 -11.17
N GLY A 37 19.02 14.00 -10.30
CA GLY A 37 17.57 13.80 -10.50
C GLY A 37 17.06 12.37 -10.27
N GLN A 38 17.93 11.40 -9.99
CA GLN A 38 17.56 10.01 -9.70
C GLN A 38 17.62 9.73 -8.19
N LEU A 39 16.61 9.03 -7.67
CA LEU A 39 16.59 8.54 -6.28
C LEU A 39 17.35 7.22 -6.17
N ILE A 40 18.60 7.30 -5.73
CA ILE A 40 19.45 6.14 -5.43
C ILE A 40 19.07 5.60 -4.05
N PHE A 41 18.84 4.29 -3.93
CA PHE A 41 18.59 3.65 -2.63
C PHE A 41 19.83 3.76 -1.74
N TRP A 42 19.64 4.24 -0.51
CA TRP A 42 20.72 4.51 0.44
C TRP A 42 20.71 3.51 1.61
N ASP A 43 19.55 3.32 2.27
CA ASP A 43 19.38 2.34 3.36
C ASP A 43 17.88 2.07 3.63
N THR A 44 17.56 1.15 4.55
CA THR A 44 16.21 1.02 5.14
C THR A 44 16.26 1.42 6.61
N LEU A 45 15.44 2.39 7.02
CA LEU A 45 15.35 2.89 8.40
C LEU A 45 14.76 1.84 9.35
N THR A 46 13.88 0.99 8.83
CA THR A 46 13.23 -0.11 9.55
C THR A 46 13.87 -1.46 9.23
N THR A 47 13.70 -2.44 10.12
CA THR A 47 13.96 -3.86 9.88
C THR A 47 12.70 -4.68 10.14
N ASN A 48 12.50 -5.76 9.37
CA ASN A 48 11.35 -6.64 9.50
C ASN A 48 11.71 -7.84 10.37
N LEU A 49 11.56 -7.71 11.70
CA LEU A 49 11.72 -8.84 12.61
C LEU A 49 10.43 -9.66 12.60
N GLY A 50 10.53 -10.98 12.38
CA GLY A 50 9.40 -11.84 12.04
C GLY A 50 8.21 -11.74 13.01
N GLY A 51 7.01 -11.50 12.46
CA GLY A 51 5.78 -11.28 13.23
C GLY A 51 5.10 -9.95 12.90
N LEU A 52 3.83 -9.82 13.28
CA LEU A 52 3.01 -8.64 12.94
C LEU A 52 3.34 -7.44 13.84
N ARG A 53 3.31 -6.23 13.28
CA ARG A 53 3.52 -4.95 13.99
C ARG A 53 2.25 -4.08 14.05
N PRO A 54 2.00 -3.32 15.14
CA PRO A 54 0.87 -2.39 15.20
C PRO A 54 0.91 -1.34 14.08
N LYS A 55 -0.21 -0.61 13.91
CA LYS A 55 -0.25 0.47 12.90
C LYS A 55 0.81 1.53 13.19
N ASP A 56 1.50 1.95 12.13
CA ASP A 56 2.59 2.92 12.14
C ASP A 56 3.82 2.50 12.98
N CYS A 57 3.87 1.28 13.53
CA CYS A 57 5.03 0.75 14.27
C CYS A 57 6.03 0.01 13.37
N GLY A 58 7.32 0.10 13.73
CA GLY A 58 8.38 -0.72 13.15
C GLY A 58 9.67 -0.71 13.98
N PHE A 59 10.42 -1.80 13.94
CA PHE A 59 11.76 -1.88 14.54
C PHE A 59 12.75 -1.07 13.71
N VAL A 60 13.58 -0.24 14.35
CA VAL A 60 14.62 0.56 13.66
C VAL A 60 15.83 -0.32 13.35
N ASN A 61 16.27 -0.32 12.08
CA ASN A 61 17.47 -1.02 11.63
C ASN A 61 18.73 -0.32 12.17
N THR A 62 19.55 -1.01 12.99
CA THR A 62 20.80 -0.45 13.50
C THR A 62 22.07 -1.01 12.83
N LYS A 63 21.96 -1.96 11.89
CA LYS A 63 23.09 -2.76 11.36
C LYS A 63 24.17 -1.91 10.69
N THR A 64 23.77 -0.97 9.83
CA THR A 64 24.64 -0.10 9.01
C THR A 64 24.99 1.20 9.72
N THR A 65 23.99 1.85 10.32
CA THR A 65 24.09 3.25 10.78
C THR A 65 24.22 3.38 12.31
N GLY A 66 24.01 2.28 13.05
CA GLY A 66 24.05 2.23 14.50
C GLY A 66 22.93 3.04 15.17
N LYS A 67 23.16 3.42 16.44
CA LYS A 67 22.20 4.21 17.25
C LYS A 67 21.92 5.64 16.72
N ARG A 68 22.51 6.05 15.58
CA ARG A 68 22.31 7.39 14.97
C ARG A 68 20.88 7.64 14.51
N PHE A 69 20.17 6.61 14.01
CA PHE A 69 18.79 6.78 13.58
C PHE A 69 17.86 7.17 14.74
N TYR A 70 18.08 6.69 15.97
CA TYR A 70 17.30 7.11 17.13
C TYR A 70 17.38 8.64 17.36
N ALA A 71 18.58 9.20 17.28
CA ALA A 71 18.79 10.66 17.39
C ALA A 71 18.18 11.43 16.22
N TRP A 72 18.23 10.89 15.00
CA TRP A 72 17.66 11.53 13.80
C TRP A 72 16.12 11.48 13.78
N ILE A 73 15.52 10.35 14.16
CA ILE A 73 14.09 10.18 14.34
C ILE A 73 13.58 11.18 15.38
N LYS A 74 14.25 11.29 16.54
CA LYS A 74 13.87 12.25 17.59
C LYS A 74 14.02 13.71 17.12
N ARG A 75 15.15 14.10 16.51
CA ARG A 75 15.39 15.48 16.04
C ARG A 75 14.36 15.95 15.00
N ASN A 76 13.95 15.06 14.09
CA ASN A 76 12.92 15.38 13.09
C ASN A 76 11.49 15.08 13.59
N GLY A 77 11.34 14.57 14.82
CA GLY A 77 10.10 14.08 15.41
C GLY A 77 9.35 13.10 14.50
N LEU A 78 10.07 12.18 13.85
CA LEU A 78 9.52 11.20 12.90
C LEU A 78 8.78 10.05 13.60
N GLY A 79 9.00 9.85 14.89
CA GLY A 79 8.40 8.81 15.70
C GLY A 79 8.96 8.78 17.12
N GLU A 80 8.37 7.96 17.98
CA GLU A 80 8.71 7.81 19.40
C GLU A 80 8.87 6.32 19.74
N PRO A 81 9.79 5.95 20.65
CA PRO A 81 10.02 4.55 21.00
C PRO A 81 8.83 3.97 21.77
N THR A 82 8.39 2.75 21.45
CA THR A 82 7.25 2.10 22.12
C THR A 82 7.62 1.40 23.43
N GLY A 83 8.92 1.31 23.73
CA GLY A 83 9.45 0.50 24.82
C GLY A 83 9.69 -0.97 24.43
N GLN A 84 9.13 -1.47 23.33
CA GLN A 84 9.45 -2.81 22.85
C GLN A 84 10.89 -2.84 22.28
N ILE A 85 11.69 -3.79 22.76
CA ILE A 85 13.02 -4.11 22.26
C ILE A 85 13.01 -5.56 21.81
N ARG A 86 13.67 -5.87 20.70
CA ARG A 86 13.83 -7.24 20.22
C ARG A 86 15.24 -7.48 19.69
N SER A 87 15.92 -8.41 20.35
CA SER A 87 17.23 -8.90 19.99
C SER A 87 17.11 -9.95 18.88
N GLU A 88 17.85 -9.78 17.79
CA GLU A 88 17.98 -10.79 16.73
C GLU A 88 19.45 -10.83 16.28
N ASN A 89 20.05 -12.02 16.24
CA ASN A 89 21.47 -12.23 15.91
C ASN A 89 22.44 -11.30 16.68
N GLY A 90 22.18 -11.11 17.99
CA GLY A 90 22.99 -10.25 18.87
C GLY A 90 22.78 -8.74 18.70
N VAL A 91 21.79 -8.31 17.91
CA VAL A 91 21.49 -6.88 17.68
C VAL A 91 20.14 -6.51 18.28
N ASP A 92 20.15 -5.59 19.25
CA ASP A 92 18.94 -5.02 19.85
C ASP A 92 18.33 -3.94 18.95
N ASN A 93 17.14 -4.22 18.42
CA ASN A 93 16.36 -3.27 17.65
C ASN A 93 15.22 -2.75 18.54
N VAL A 94 15.08 -1.43 18.64
CA VAL A 94 13.98 -0.78 19.37
C VAL A 94 12.84 -0.50 18.40
N GLU A 95 11.60 -0.81 18.81
CA GLU A 95 10.40 -0.44 18.07
C GLU A 95 10.06 1.04 18.27
N TYR A 96 9.70 1.69 17.17
CA TYR A 96 9.20 3.07 17.15
C TYR A 96 7.80 3.11 16.55
N LEU A 97 6.92 3.90 17.17
CA LEU A 97 5.66 4.35 16.60
C LEU A 97 5.95 5.61 15.77
N PHE A 98 5.80 5.52 14.45
CA PHE A 98 6.11 6.60 13.53
C PHE A 98 4.94 7.57 13.36
N ASN A 99 5.26 8.85 13.17
CA ASN A 99 4.30 9.93 13.07
C ASN A 99 3.58 9.90 11.71
N SER A 100 2.39 9.30 11.67
CA SER A 100 1.58 9.13 10.45
C SER A 100 1.29 10.43 9.70
N LYS A 101 1.12 11.56 10.40
CA LYS A 101 0.92 12.88 9.76
C LYS A 101 2.18 13.31 8.98
N LYS A 102 3.38 13.07 9.52
CA LYS A 102 4.64 13.35 8.82
C LYS A 102 4.94 12.35 7.72
N LEU A 103 4.72 11.05 7.92
CA LEU A 103 4.90 10.05 6.87
C LEU A 103 4.01 10.35 5.65
N LYS A 104 2.74 10.71 5.87
CA LYS A 104 1.83 11.18 4.80
C LYS A 104 2.33 12.44 4.08
N LYS A 105 2.99 13.37 4.76
CA LYS A 105 3.53 14.60 4.14
C LYS A 105 4.78 14.32 3.31
N LEU A 106 5.59 13.33 3.70
CA LEU A 106 6.83 12.98 3.02
C LEU A 106 6.59 12.08 1.80
N ASP A 107 5.71 11.08 1.95
CA ASP A 107 5.34 10.14 0.88
C ASP A 107 3.83 9.78 0.96
N PRO A 108 2.94 10.60 0.36
CA PRO A 108 1.50 10.38 0.40
C PRO A 108 1.08 9.04 -0.22
N ASP A 109 1.69 8.67 -1.35
CA ASP A 109 1.32 7.49 -2.14
C ASP A 109 1.86 6.21 -1.49
N GLY A 110 3.12 6.23 -1.06
CA GLY A 110 3.74 5.15 -0.29
C GLY A 110 2.98 4.89 1.01
N TYR A 111 2.65 5.94 1.77
CA TYR A 111 1.84 5.80 2.99
C TYR A 111 0.41 5.31 2.70
N THR A 112 -0.15 5.64 1.53
CA THR A 112 -1.49 5.17 1.12
C THR A 112 -1.49 3.68 0.81
N TYR A 113 -0.57 3.16 -0.01
CA TYR A 113 -0.51 1.72 -0.28
C TYR A 113 0.01 0.92 0.93
N TYR A 114 0.82 1.52 1.81
CA TYR A 114 1.09 0.96 3.15
C TYR A 114 -0.20 0.84 3.97
N SER A 115 -0.98 1.91 4.10
CA SER A 115 -2.25 1.90 4.85
C SER A 115 -3.26 0.88 4.29
N ARG A 116 -3.20 0.57 2.98
CA ARG A 116 -3.96 -0.54 2.38
C ARG A 116 -3.38 -1.90 2.75
N ARG A 117 -2.06 -2.14 2.60
CA ARG A 117 -1.44 -3.46 2.84
C ARG A 117 -1.30 -3.82 4.33
N LEU A 118 -1.32 -2.82 5.21
CA LEU A 118 -1.44 -3.00 6.66
C LEU A 118 -2.80 -3.62 7.05
N LYS A 119 -3.82 -3.46 6.19
CA LYS A 119 -5.07 -4.24 6.18
C LYS A 119 -4.93 -5.53 5.35
N GLY A 120 -3.77 -6.17 5.46
CA GLY A 120 -3.54 -7.55 5.04
C GLY A 120 -3.32 -7.81 3.57
N GLU A 121 -3.05 -9.09 3.30
CA GLU A 121 -3.11 -9.67 1.97
C GLU A 121 -4.55 -9.71 1.46
N LEU A 122 -5.55 -9.99 2.32
CA LEU A 122 -6.97 -9.92 1.95
C LEU A 122 -7.33 -8.56 1.34
N GLY A 123 -6.85 -7.45 1.90
CA GLY A 123 -7.08 -6.10 1.37
C GLY A 123 -6.59 -5.86 -0.07
N ARG A 124 -5.67 -6.68 -0.59
CA ARG A 124 -5.20 -6.64 -1.99
C ARG A 124 -5.56 -7.89 -2.81
N GLN A 125 -5.96 -9.00 -2.19
CA GLN A 125 -6.55 -10.17 -2.87
C GLN A 125 -8.06 -9.98 -3.16
N TYR A 126 -8.74 -9.17 -2.35
CA TYR A 126 -10.18 -8.85 -2.45
C TYR A 126 -10.40 -7.35 -2.72
N GLU A 127 -9.43 -6.63 -3.28
CA GLU A 127 -9.51 -5.17 -3.49
C GLU A 127 -10.77 -4.77 -4.27
N ARG A 128 -11.21 -5.58 -5.25
CA ARG A 128 -12.48 -5.34 -5.98
C ARG A 128 -13.73 -5.47 -5.10
N LEU A 129 -13.77 -6.41 -4.16
CA LEU A 129 -14.89 -6.58 -3.23
C LEU A 129 -14.94 -5.41 -2.23
N TYR A 130 -13.78 -5.01 -1.68
CA TYR A 130 -13.68 -3.83 -0.83
C TYR A 130 -14.05 -2.52 -1.53
N LEU A 131 -13.69 -2.37 -2.82
CA LEU A 131 -14.11 -1.25 -3.64
C LEU A 131 -15.62 -1.26 -3.92
N ALA A 132 -16.23 -2.44 -4.12
CA ALA A 132 -17.68 -2.59 -4.28
C ALA A 132 -18.42 -2.22 -2.98
N LEU A 133 -18.09 -2.86 -1.86
CA LEU A 133 -18.67 -2.59 -0.54
C LEU A 133 -18.57 -1.11 -0.15
N ARG A 134 -17.41 -0.49 -0.39
CA ARG A 134 -17.21 0.94 -0.12
C ARG A 134 -17.94 1.85 -1.11
N ARG A 135 -18.19 1.41 -2.36
CA ARG A 135 -19.02 2.16 -3.31
C ARG A 135 -20.48 2.14 -2.87
N LEU A 136 -20.98 1.00 -2.38
CA LEU A 136 -22.34 0.86 -1.84
C LEU A 136 -22.51 1.72 -0.58
N ALA A 137 -21.62 1.61 0.40
CA ALA A 137 -21.64 2.41 1.63
C ALA A 137 -21.49 3.95 1.42
N ASN A 138 -21.18 4.40 0.20
CA ASN A 138 -21.13 5.82 -0.17
C ASN A 138 -22.37 6.31 -0.96
N HIS A 139 -23.24 5.40 -1.43
CA HIS A 139 -24.29 5.71 -2.41
C HIS A 139 -25.65 5.08 -2.10
N VAL A 140 -25.70 3.90 -1.50
CA VAL A 140 -26.93 3.24 -1.05
C VAL A 140 -27.25 3.73 0.37
N PRO A 141 -28.46 4.28 0.64
CA PRO A 141 -28.82 4.78 1.96
C PRO A 141 -28.70 3.71 3.05
N HIS A 142 -28.06 4.06 4.18
CA HIS A 142 -27.88 3.18 5.36
C HIS A 142 -27.12 1.86 5.13
N PHE A 143 -26.63 1.59 3.91
CA PHE A 143 -25.76 0.45 3.63
C PHE A 143 -24.48 0.53 4.46
N HIS A 144 -24.18 -0.53 5.19
CA HIS A 144 -22.95 -0.62 5.99
C HIS A 144 -22.38 -2.03 5.95
N TYR A 145 -21.10 -2.17 6.32
CA TYR A 145 -20.46 -3.48 6.41
C TYR A 145 -19.44 -3.55 7.54
N THR A 146 -19.39 -4.71 8.19
CA THR A 146 -18.45 -5.05 9.26
C THR A 146 -17.55 -6.19 8.77
N ASP A 147 -16.26 -6.11 9.07
CA ASP A 147 -15.25 -7.03 8.56
C ASP A 147 -14.51 -7.72 9.71
N TYR A 148 -14.78 -9.02 9.84
CA TYR A 148 -14.26 -9.93 10.86
C TYR A 148 -13.05 -10.74 10.37
N SER A 149 -12.55 -10.46 9.15
CA SER A 149 -11.48 -11.23 8.50
C SER A 149 -10.17 -11.22 9.30
N GLY A 150 -9.41 -12.31 9.22
CA GLY A 150 -8.08 -12.39 9.84
C GLY A 150 -7.07 -11.49 9.12
N TRP A 151 -6.83 -10.30 9.66
CA TRP A 151 -6.28 -9.19 8.88
C TRP A 151 -4.82 -9.28 8.41
N ARG A 152 -3.95 -10.21 8.83
CA ARG A 152 -2.55 -10.32 8.31
C ARG A 152 -1.95 -11.71 8.48
N LYS A 153 -1.38 -12.24 7.39
CA LYS A 153 -0.65 -13.52 7.39
C LYS A 153 0.73 -13.39 8.04
N LEU A 154 1.14 -14.40 8.83
CA LEU A 154 2.49 -14.49 9.39
C LEU A 154 3.48 -15.01 8.35
N GLN A 155 4.72 -14.51 8.40
CA GLN A 155 5.81 -14.98 7.54
C GLN A 155 6.10 -16.46 7.82
N GLY A 156 5.91 -17.34 6.82
CA GLY A 156 6.14 -18.79 6.95
C GLY A 156 4.95 -19.60 7.51
N SER A 157 3.79 -18.98 7.76
CA SER A 157 2.53 -19.73 7.92
C SER A 157 1.98 -20.09 6.53
N ASP A 158 1.24 -21.20 6.42
CA ASP A 158 0.47 -21.53 5.21
C ASP A 158 -1.00 -21.10 5.29
N ASP A 159 -1.50 -20.77 6.49
CA ASP A 159 -2.89 -20.42 6.78
C ASP A 159 -3.39 -19.26 5.91
N THR A 160 -4.33 -19.57 5.01
CA THR A 160 -5.20 -18.54 4.42
C THR A 160 -6.19 -18.12 5.49
N LEU A 161 -5.88 -17.02 6.19
CA LEU A 161 -6.81 -16.42 7.15
C LEU A 161 -8.17 -16.17 6.47
N PRO A 162 -9.28 -16.59 7.09
CA PRO A 162 -10.57 -16.55 6.43
C PRO A 162 -10.99 -15.10 6.16
N LEU A 163 -11.49 -14.87 4.94
CA LEU A 163 -12.38 -13.77 4.67
C LEU A 163 -13.66 -14.02 5.47
N TRP A 164 -14.14 -13.01 6.19
CA TRP A 164 -15.48 -12.96 6.77
C TRP A 164 -15.91 -11.49 6.82
N ILE A 165 -16.73 -11.09 5.86
CA ILE A 165 -17.36 -9.75 5.83
C ILE A 165 -18.86 -9.95 5.91
N GLU A 166 -19.53 -9.16 6.74
CA GLU A 166 -20.98 -9.04 6.74
C GLU A 166 -21.37 -7.64 6.31
N ALA A 167 -22.34 -7.53 5.40
CA ALA A 167 -22.87 -6.25 4.94
C ALA A 167 -24.40 -6.27 5.06
N GLU A 168 -24.97 -5.15 5.47
CA GLU A 168 -26.42 -5.00 5.64
C GLU A 168 -26.89 -3.79 4.82
N ASP A 169 -27.97 -4.02 4.10
CA ASP A 169 -28.72 -3.03 3.33
C ASP A 169 -30.15 -2.92 3.88
N PRO A 170 -30.41 -1.94 4.75
CA PRO A 170 -31.74 -1.70 5.29
C PRO A 170 -32.77 -1.22 4.25
N ALA A 171 -32.34 -0.72 3.08
CA ALA A 171 -33.26 -0.23 2.06
C ALA A 171 -33.95 -1.35 1.28
N HIS A 172 -33.26 -2.49 1.09
CA HIS A 172 -33.77 -3.68 0.39
C HIS A 172 -34.05 -4.87 1.31
N CYS A 173 -33.94 -4.70 2.63
CA CYS A 173 -34.02 -5.78 3.62
C CYS A 173 -33.01 -6.93 3.34
N LEU A 174 -31.82 -6.62 2.81
CA LEU A 174 -30.81 -7.62 2.43
C LEU A 174 -29.62 -7.64 3.39
N ARG A 175 -29.18 -8.84 3.77
CA ARG A 175 -27.90 -9.08 4.46
C ARG A 175 -27.02 -10.02 3.65
N TYR A 176 -25.76 -9.64 3.50
CA TYR A 176 -24.74 -10.36 2.75
C TYR A 176 -23.68 -10.89 3.70
N ILE A 177 -23.22 -12.12 3.49
CA ILE A 177 -22.08 -12.71 4.19
C ILE A 177 -21.09 -13.21 3.13
N PHE A 178 -19.89 -12.62 3.09
CA PHE A 178 -18.79 -13.01 2.20
C PHE A 178 -17.75 -13.77 2.98
N GLU A 179 -17.42 -14.99 2.56
CA GLU A 179 -16.46 -15.83 3.25
C GLU A 179 -15.51 -16.61 2.33
N GLN A 180 -14.31 -16.88 2.84
CA GLN A 180 -13.35 -17.83 2.25
C GLN A 180 -13.05 -18.93 3.27
N ARG A 181 -13.30 -20.20 2.88
CA ARG A 181 -12.87 -21.38 3.65
C ARG A 181 -11.98 -22.24 2.76
N GLY A 182 -10.66 -22.18 2.98
CA GLY A 182 -9.68 -22.81 2.10
C GLY A 182 -9.80 -22.30 0.66
N ILE A 183 -10.10 -23.20 -0.28
CA ILE A 183 -10.32 -22.86 -1.70
C ILE A 183 -11.75 -22.37 -2.01
N MET A 184 -12.72 -22.54 -1.11
CA MET A 184 -14.10 -22.13 -1.35
C MET A 184 -14.28 -20.63 -1.10
N LEU A 185 -14.86 -19.94 -2.08
CA LEU A 185 -15.34 -18.55 -1.98
C LEU A 185 -16.87 -18.58 -1.99
N ARG A 186 -17.53 -18.06 -0.95
CA ARG A 186 -19.00 -18.03 -0.85
C ARG A 186 -19.52 -16.63 -0.55
N THR A 187 -20.58 -16.24 -1.25
CA THR A 187 -21.50 -15.17 -0.84
C THR A 187 -22.81 -15.81 -0.41
N THR A 188 -23.28 -15.53 0.79
CA THR A 188 -24.66 -15.81 1.21
C THR A 188 -25.43 -14.51 1.17
N ILE A 189 -26.64 -14.54 0.61
CA ILE A 189 -27.58 -13.41 0.61
C ILE A 189 -28.81 -13.88 1.39
N ILE A 190 -29.23 -13.09 2.37
CA ILE A 190 -30.41 -13.30 3.19
C ILE A 190 -31.35 -12.13 2.89
N ASN A 191 -32.56 -12.42 2.42
CA ASN A 191 -33.62 -11.43 2.39
C ASN A 191 -34.45 -11.58 3.68
N CYS A 192 -34.41 -10.55 4.52
CA CYS A 192 -35.04 -10.54 5.84
C CYS A 192 -36.57 -10.42 5.79
N GLU A 193 -37.13 -9.89 4.70
CA GLU A 193 -38.58 -9.72 4.50
C GLU A 193 -39.21 -11.01 3.97
N ALA A 194 -38.67 -11.55 2.87
CA ALA A 194 -39.12 -12.80 2.26
C ALA A 194 -38.61 -14.07 2.98
N GLN A 195 -37.76 -13.92 4.01
CA GLN A 195 -37.08 -15.00 4.74
C GLN A 195 -36.31 -16.00 3.86
N THR A 196 -35.92 -15.58 2.65
CA THR A 196 -35.19 -16.45 1.70
C THR A 196 -33.67 -16.32 1.89
N VAL A 197 -32.98 -17.46 1.76
CA VAL A 197 -31.52 -17.54 1.82
C VAL A 197 -30.99 -18.11 0.50
N GLN A 198 -30.02 -17.42 -0.09
CA GLN A 198 -29.36 -17.80 -1.34
C GLN A 198 -27.86 -17.94 -1.11
N HIS A 199 -27.23 -18.94 -1.74
CA HIS A 199 -25.79 -19.18 -1.65
C HIS A 199 -25.15 -19.20 -3.05
N TYR A 200 -24.16 -18.34 -3.25
CA TYR A 200 -23.36 -18.24 -4.47
C TYR A 200 -21.94 -18.70 -4.18
N ILE A 201 -21.46 -19.69 -4.94
CA ILE A 201 -20.06 -20.16 -4.87
C ILE A 201 -19.30 -19.59 -6.07
N HIS A 202 -18.17 -18.94 -5.80
CA HIS A 202 -17.42 -18.16 -6.79
C HIS A 202 -16.14 -18.89 -7.22
N ARG A 203 -15.80 -18.80 -8.51
CA ARG A 203 -14.55 -19.38 -9.05
C ARG A 203 -13.36 -18.44 -8.88
N ARG A 204 -13.60 -17.12 -8.84
CA ARG A 204 -12.58 -16.08 -8.69
C ARG A 204 -13.00 -15.04 -7.66
N LYS A 205 -12.02 -14.29 -7.14
CA LYS A 205 -12.23 -13.30 -6.06
C LYS A 205 -12.93 -12.03 -6.57
N GLU A 206 -12.77 -11.76 -7.85
CA GLU A 206 -13.42 -10.69 -8.60
C GLU A 206 -14.90 -10.96 -8.89
N ASP A 207 -15.31 -12.24 -8.89
CA ASP A 207 -16.69 -12.64 -9.18
C ASP A 207 -17.62 -12.21 -8.03
N MET A 208 -17.18 -12.31 -6.77
CA MET A 208 -17.95 -11.82 -5.60
C MET A 208 -18.28 -10.33 -5.71
N ALA A 209 -17.30 -9.51 -6.11
CA ALA A 209 -17.50 -8.08 -6.32
C ALA A 209 -18.46 -7.80 -7.48
N THR A 210 -18.41 -8.61 -8.54
CA THR A 210 -19.23 -8.44 -9.75
C THR A 210 -20.68 -8.89 -9.50
N ASN A 211 -20.87 -9.99 -8.76
CA ASN A 211 -22.17 -10.47 -8.31
C ASN A 211 -22.82 -9.48 -7.33
N LEU A 212 -22.10 -9.01 -6.31
CA LEU A 212 -22.59 -7.95 -5.40
C LEU A 212 -23.04 -6.72 -6.19
N LEU A 213 -22.20 -6.19 -7.09
CA LEU A 213 -22.56 -5.02 -7.91
C LEU A 213 -23.69 -5.26 -8.91
N SER A 214 -24.04 -6.51 -9.23
CA SER A 214 -25.15 -6.80 -10.15
C SER A 214 -26.53 -6.49 -9.57
N PHE A 215 -26.69 -6.57 -8.25
CA PHE A 215 -27.95 -6.22 -7.56
C PHE A 215 -28.21 -4.70 -7.54
N TYR A 216 -27.15 -3.88 -7.62
CA TYR A 216 -27.21 -2.43 -7.44
C TYR A 216 -26.98 -1.62 -8.74
N GLN A 217 -27.15 -2.23 -9.91
CA GLN A 217 -26.85 -1.57 -11.20
C GLN A 217 -27.73 -0.34 -11.49
N GLY A 218 -28.96 -0.30 -10.97
CA GLY A 218 -29.88 0.83 -11.15
C GLY A 218 -29.62 2.01 -10.20
N GLU A 219 -29.05 1.76 -9.02
CA GLU A 219 -28.87 2.78 -7.97
C GLU A 219 -27.49 3.44 -8.00
N LEU A 220 -26.46 2.66 -8.37
CA LEU A 220 -25.10 3.15 -8.36
C LEU A 220 -24.89 4.20 -9.46
N PRO A 221 -24.42 5.43 -9.13
CA PRO A 221 -24.28 6.48 -10.12
C PRO A 221 -23.35 6.03 -11.24
N VAL A 222 -23.91 5.91 -12.44
CA VAL A 222 -23.16 5.76 -13.69
C VAL A 222 -22.48 7.09 -13.95
N TYR A 223 -21.23 7.22 -13.50
CA TYR A 223 -20.42 8.39 -13.83
C TYR A 223 -20.40 8.54 -15.35
N PRO A 224 -20.78 9.71 -15.90
CA PRO A 224 -20.66 9.94 -17.34
C PRO A 224 -19.19 9.73 -17.75
N PRO A 225 -18.93 9.18 -18.94
CA PRO A 225 -17.56 9.04 -19.44
C PRO A 225 -16.88 10.40 -19.37
N TRP A 226 -15.65 10.46 -18.87
CA TRP A 226 -14.97 11.73 -18.58
C TRP A 226 -15.10 12.68 -19.77
N SER A 227 -15.51 13.92 -19.50
CA SER A 227 -15.54 14.99 -20.52
C SER A 227 -14.17 15.14 -21.16
N GLU A 228 -14.11 15.60 -22.41
CA GLU A 228 -12.83 15.73 -23.09
C GLU A 228 -11.86 16.63 -22.33
N ASP A 229 -12.34 17.70 -21.70
CA ASP A 229 -11.50 18.56 -20.86
C ASP A 229 -10.88 17.81 -19.68
N ARG A 230 -11.63 16.89 -19.07
CA ARG A 230 -11.13 16.04 -17.97
C ARG A 230 -10.17 14.96 -18.47
N ARG A 231 -10.35 14.45 -19.69
CA ARG A 231 -9.37 13.58 -20.36
C ARG A 231 -8.10 14.35 -20.65
N ARG A 232 -8.17 15.44 -21.42
CA ARG A 232 -7.06 16.35 -21.74
C ARG A 232 -6.31 16.82 -20.48
N GLN A 233 -7.01 17.14 -19.38
CA GLN A 233 -6.38 17.46 -18.08
C GLN A 233 -5.76 16.27 -17.35
N SER A 234 -6.19 15.04 -17.60
CA SER A 234 -5.51 13.82 -17.13
C SER A 234 -4.31 13.53 -18.00
N ASP A 235 -4.49 13.55 -19.31
CA ASP A 235 -3.50 13.17 -20.30
C ASP A 235 -2.29 14.11 -20.21
N THR A 236 -2.49 15.43 -20.19
CA THR A 236 -1.40 16.42 -19.98
C THR A 236 -0.62 16.27 -18.65
N ARG A 237 -1.22 15.67 -17.61
CA ARG A 237 -0.51 15.33 -16.35
C ARG A 237 0.39 14.10 -16.48
N HIS A 238 0.11 13.21 -17.42
CA HIS A 238 0.89 11.99 -17.68
C HIS A 238 1.84 12.16 -18.88
N GLU A 239 1.45 12.94 -19.89
CA GLU A 239 2.27 13.30 -21.05
C GLU A 239 3.54 14.03 -20.65
N ASN A 240 3.50 15.02 -19.75
CA ASN A 240 4.73 15.71 -19.33
C ASN A 240 5.78 14.74 -18.75
N PRO A 241 5.45 13.89 -17.75
CA PRO A 241 6.34 12.81 -17.30
C PRO A 241 6.77 11.83 -18.40
N LEU A 242 5.86 11.42 -19.30
CA LEU A 242 6.17 10.46 -20.37
C LEU A 242 7.10 11.07 -21.42
N ILE A 243 6.85 12.29 -21.89
CA ILE A 243 7.70 13.04 -22.83
C ILE A 243 9.09 13.26 -22.23
N GLN A 244 9.16 13.57 -20.93
CA GLN A 244 10.45 13.66 -20.23
C GLN A 244 11.17 12.29 -20.20
N THR A 245 10.47 11.21 -19.86
CA THR A 245 11.02 9.83 -19.88
C THR A 245 11.49 9.41 -21.28
N PHE A 246 10.77 9.81 -22.34
CA PHE A 246 11.15 9.54 -23.73
C PHE A 246 12.36 10.38 -24.17
N LYS A 247 12.51 11.63 -23.71
CA LYS A 247 13.72 12.44 -23.93
C LYS A 247 14.93 11.81 -23.23
N GLU A 248 14.82 11.52 -21.93
CA GLU A 248 15.89 10.89 -21.14
C GLU A 248 16.35 9.57 -21.75
N THR A 249 15.42 8.69 -22.15
CA THR A 249 15.76 7.41 -22.82
C THR A 249 16.32 7.58 -24.23
N ALA A 250 15.94 8.61 -24.98
CA ALA A 250 16.54 8.94 -26.27
C ALA A 250 17.97 9.49 -26.11
N GLU A 251 18.22 10.35 -25.11
CA GLU A 251 19.54 10.90 -24.80
C GLU A 251 20.51 9.80 -24.34
N ILE A 252 20.07 8.90 -23.46
CA ILE A 252 20.84 7.72 -23.05
C ILE A 252 21.24 6.87 -24.27
N ARG A 253 20.32 6.63 -25.21
CA ARG A 253 20.61 5.92 -26.48
C ARG A 253 21.64 6.66 -27.33
N GLN A 254 21.54 7.99 -27.46
CA GLN A 254 22.54 8.78 -28.19
C GLN A 254 23.93 8.75 -27.51
N GLN A 255 24.00 8.87 -26.18
CA GLN A 255 25.26 8.80 -25.44
C GLN A 255 25.90 7.41 -25.54
N ALA A 256 25.13 6.33 -25.48
CA ALA A 256 25.61 4.97 -25.71
C ALA A 256 26.15 4.79 -27.14
N GLY A 257 25.47 5.35 -28.15
CA GLY A 257 25.94 5.38 -29.54
C GLY A 257 27.25 6.15 -29.71
N LYS A 258 27.39 7.31 -29.05
CA LYS A 258 28.63 8.12 -29.04
C LYS A 258 29.78 7.36 -28.37
N LYS A 259 29.56 6.69 -27.23
CA LYS A 259 30.57 5.83 -26.56
C LYS A 259 31.01 4.65 -27.44
N LYS A 260 30.08 3.96 -28.13
CA LYS A 260 30.45 2.89 -29.08
C LYS A 260 31.30 3.42 -30.26
N LYS A 261 31.02 4.62 -30.77
CA LYS A 261 31.83 5.25 -31.83
C LYS A 261 33.21 5.73 -31.35
N SER A 262 33.38 6.14 -30.10
CA SER A 262 34.70 6.54 -29.58
C SER A 262 35.57 5.33 -29.21
N GLN A 263 35.00 4.22 -28.73
CA GLN A 263 35.73 2.95 -28.55
C GLN A 263 36.26 2.41 -29.88
N LYS A 264 35.44 2.40 -30.94
CA LYS A 264 35.85 2.00 -32.32
C LYS A 264 36.85 2.95 -33.01
N ARG A 265 37.36 3.97 -32.31
CA ARG A 265 38.44 4.87 -32.75
C ARG A 265 39.67 4.82 -31.83
N ARG A 266 39.73 3.87 -30.91
CA ARG A 266 40.86 3.60 -29.99
C ARG A 266 41.35 2.14 -30.10
N THR A 267 41.00 1.50 -31.21
CA THR A 267 41.41 0.16 -31.67
C THR A 267 41.70 0.29 -33.15
#